data_AF-X0V4E2-F1
#
_entry.id   AF-X0V4E2-F1
#
_cell.length_a   1.000
_cell.length_b   1.000
_cell.length_c   1.000
_cell.angle_alpha   90.00
_cell.angle_beta   90.00
_cell.angle_gamma   90.00
#
_symmetry.space_group_name_H-M   'P 1'
#
loop_
_entity.id
_entity.type
_entity.pdbx_description
1 polymer ?
#
loop_
_entity_poly.entity_id
_entity_poly.type
_entity_poly.pdbx_seq_one_letter_code
_entity_poly.pdbx_strand_id
1 'polypeptide(L)'
;RCSLNPHRGEGGLFGDEERTIIRPAVERGLAEGLKIEGPLPTDALMVQARDGHFDAVVAMYHDQGHIALKLLGMHRAVNITLGLPIVRTSVAHGTAFDIAWQRQCETGSMIEALHVASRLASSAGK
;
A
#
# COMPACT_ATOMS: atom_id res chain seq x y z
N ARG A 1 7.06 2.96 -7.42
CA ARG A 1 7.82 2.77 -6.15
C ARG A 1 8.13 4.14 -5.57
N CYS A 2 7.84 4.35 -4.29
CA CYS A 2 8.16 5.60 -3.60
C CYS A 2 9.66 5.81 -3.43
N SER A 3 10.10 7.05 -3.31
CA SER A 3 11.37 7.41 -2.69
C SER A 3 11.28 7.24 -1.17
N LEU A 4 12.43 7.04 -0.51
CA LEU A 4 12.51 7.06 0.94
C LEU A 4 12.54 8.50 1.43
N ASN A 5 13.42 9.30 0.84
CA ASN A 5 13.67 10.68 1.21
C ASN A 5 12.67 11.62 0.51
N PRO A 6 12.38 12.79 1.13
CA PRO A 6 11.67 13.87 0.46
C PRO A 6 12.32 14.23 -0.88
N HIS A 7 11.50 14.55 -1.88
CA HIS A 7 11.99 14.94 -3.21
C HIS A 7 13.01 13.97 -3.83
N ARG A 8 12.93 12.67 -3.50
CA ARG A 8 13.86 11.64 -4.02
C ARG A 8 15.33 11.93 -3.66
N GLY A 9 15.55 12.44 -2.45
CA GLY A 9 16.88 12.79 -1.94
C GLY A 9 17.42 14.12 -2.47
N GLU A 10 16.67 14.84 -3.32
CA GLU A 10 17.03 16.16 -3.87
C GLU A 10 18.48 16.21 -4.40
N GLY A 11 18.80 15.29 -5.31
CA GLY A 11 20.16 15.18 -5.89
C GLY A 11 21.25 14.71 -4.90
N GLY A 12 20.87 14.22 -3.72
CA GLY A 12 21.77 13.80 -2.64
C GLY A 12 21.77 14.75 -1.44
N LEU A 13 21.07 15.89 -1.50
CA LEU A 13 21.00 16.85 -0.39
C LEU A 13 20.22 16.33 0.81
N PHE A 14 19.26 15.43 0.59
CA PHE A 14 18.39 14.86 1.63
C PHE A 14 18.60 13.35 1.82
N GLY A 15 19.81 12.87 1.56
CA GLY A 15 20.14 11.43 1.58
C GLY A 15 20.38 10.88 0.18
N ASP A 16 20.98 9.69 0.12
CA ASP A 16 21.39 9.08 -1.15
C ASP A 16 20.90 7.64 -1.35
N GLU A 17 20.01 7.17 -0.47
CA GLU A 17 19.39 5.84 -0.51
C GLU A 17 18.66 5.58 -1.83
N GLU A 18 18.07 6.61 -2.46
CA GLU A 18 17.47 6.49 -3.79
C GLU A 18 18.50 6.07 -4.83
N ARG A 19 19.73 6.59 -4.75
CA ARG A 19 20.81 6.30 -5.68
C ARG A 19 21.50 4.98 -5.34
N THR A 20 21.77 4.73 -4.06
CA THR A 20 22.63 3.63 -3.61
C THR A 20 21.86 2.32 -3.42
N ILE A 21 20.56 2.38 -3.13
CA ILE A 21 19.76 1.20 -2.78
C ILE A 21 18.52 1.07 -3.69
N ILE A 22 17.68 2.10 -3.77
CA ILE A 22 16.33 1.94 -4.35
C ILE A 22 16.39 1.85 -5.88
N ARG A 23 17.11 2.76 -6.55
CA ARG A 23 17.25 2.73 -8.02
C ARG A 23 17.90 1.42 -8.50
N PRO A 24 19.01 0.92 -7.92
CA PRO A 24 19.53 -0.40 -8.27
C PRO A 24 18.52 -1.54 -8.09
N ALA A 25 17.66 -1.49 -7.06
CA ALA A 25 16.60 -2.47 -6.87
C ALA A 25 15.50 -2.38 -7.94
N VAL A 26 15.14 -1.17 -8.39
CA VAL A 26 14.19 -0.97 -9.50
C VAL A 26 14.80 -1.44 -10.82
N GLU A 27 16.06 -1.11 -11.10
CA GLU A 27 16.76 -1.56 -12.32
C GLU A 27 16.84 -3.08 -12.41
N ARG A 28 17.11 -3.77 -11.29
CA ARG A 28 17.06 -5.23 -11.23
C ARG A 28 15.67 -5.78 -11.52
N GLY A 29 14.63 -5.22 -10.90
CA GLY A 29 13.25 -5.65 -11.18
C GLY A 29 12.83 -5.41 -12.63
N LEU A 30 13.27 -4.32 -13.24
CA LEU A 30 13.07 -4.06 -14.68
C LEU A 30 13.78 -5.10 -15.55
N ALA A 31 15.02 -5.47 -15.20
CA ALA A 31 15.77 -6.52 -15.89
C ALA A 31 15.12 -7.91 -15.75
N GLU A 32 14.40 -8.15 -14.65
CA GLU A 32 13.57 -9.34 -14.42
C GLU A 32 12.21 -9.29 -15.13
N GLY A 33 11.90 -8.20 -15.86
CA GLY A 33 10.67 -8.03 -16.62
C GLY A 33 9.48 -7.49 -15.83
N LEU A 34 9.70 -7.00 -14.60
CA LEU A 34 8.64 -6.38 -13.81
C LEU A 34 8.26 -5.02 -14.40
N LYS A 35 6.96 -4.73 -14.45
CA LYS A 35 6.43 -3.41 -14.80
C LYS A 35 6.46 -2.50 -13.57
N ILE A 36 7.61 -1.85 -13.35
CA ILE A 36 7.81 -0.98 -12.18
C ILE A 36 8.41 0.36 -12.60
N GLU A 37 7.98 1.42 -11.91
CA GLU A 37 8.51 2.78 -12.07
C GLU A 37 9.05 3.31 -10.75
N GLY A 38 10.15 4.05 -10.77
CA GLY A 38 10.66 4.82 -9.63
C GLY A 38 12.17 4.69 -9.38
N PRO A 39 12.67 5.14 -8.22
CA PRO A 39 11.92 5.77 -7.12
C PRO A 39 11.24 7.07 -7.56
N LEU A 40 10.01 7.37 -7.13
CA LEU A 40 9.28 8.63 -7.43
C LEU A 40 9.01 9.40 -6.12
N PRO A 41 8.97 10.75 -6.14
CA PRO A 41 8.50 11.54 -5.00
C PRO A 41 7.11 11.08 -4.58
N THR A 42 6.97 10.70 -3.31
CA THR A 42 5.76 10.06 -2.77
C THR A 42 4.53 10.95 -2.91
N ASP A 43 4.67 12.24 -2.62
CA ASP A 43 3.60 13.24 -2.69
C ASP A 43 2.94 13.29 -4.08
N ALA A 44 3.75 13.40 -5.14
CA ALA A 44 3.26 13.39 -6.52
C ALA A 44 2.71 12.01 -6.93
N LEU A 45 3.39 10.93 -6.51
CA LEU A 45 2.99 9.55 -6.81
C LEU A 45 1.61 9.21 -6.25
N MET A 46 1.31 9.62 -5.01
CA MET A 46 0.01 9.30 -4.38
C MET A 46 -1.17 9.97 -5.11
N VAL A 47 -0.96 11.17 -5.67
CA VAL A 47 -1.97 11.84 -6.50
C VAL A 47 -2.22 11.06 -7.79
N GLN A 48 -1.15 10.67 -8.49
CA GLN A 48 -1.27 9.88 -9.72
C GLN A 48 -1.91 8.51 -9.48
N ALA A 49 -1.57 7.86 -8.35
CA ALA A 49 -2.15 6.58 -7.95
C ALA A 49 -3.66 6.70 -7.64
N ARG A 50 -4.07 7.77 -6.94
CA ARG A 50 -5.50 8.08 -6.76
C ARG A 50 -6.22 8.23 -8.10
N ASP A 51 -5.56 8.84 -9.07
CA ASP A 51 -6.11 9.09 -10.41
C ASP A 51 -6.02 7.86 -11.34
N GLY A 52 -5.60 6.70 -10.83
CA GLY A 52 -5.65 5.42 -11.55
C GLY A 52 -4.47 5.15 -12.48
N HIS A 53 -3.36 5.90 -12.37
CA HIS A 53 -2.18 5.69 -13.22
C HIS A 53 -1.37 4.45 -12.84
N PHE A 54 -1.59 3.89 -11.66
CA PHE A 54 -0.85 2.74 -11.14
C PHE A 54 -1.79 1.70 -10.53
N ASP A 55 -1.51 0.42 -10.79
CA ASP A 55 -2.24 -0.70 -10.16
C ASP A 55 -1.90 -0.85 -8.67
N ALA A 56 -0.66 -0.51 -8.29
CA ALA A 56 -0.18 -0.60 -6.91
C ALA A 56 0.96 0.40 -6.63
N VAL A 57 1.03 0.85 -5.38
CA VAL A 57 2.12 1.69 -4.86
C VAL A 57 2.88 0.94 -3.78
N VAL A 58 4.21 0.94 -3.87
CA VAL A 58 5.10 0.42 -2.83
C VAL A 58 5.72 1.59 -2.09
N ALA A 59 5.20 1.86 -0.89
CA ALA A 59 5.77 2.80 0.08
C ALA A 59 7.00 2.18 0.75
N MET A 60 7.96 3.03 1.14
CA MET A 60 9.19 2.60 1.82
C MET A 60 8.95 2.31 3.30
N TYR A 61 7.98 2.97 3.92
CA TYR A 61 7.61 2.78 5.33
C TYR A 61 6.11 3.01 5.57
N HIS A 62 5.63 2.60 6.75
CA HIS A 62 4.21 2.50 7.10
C HIS A 62 3.44 3.81 6.88
N ASP A 63 3.82 4.88 7.57
CA ASP A 63 3.05 6.13 7.54
C ASP A 63 3.07 6.82 6.17
N GLN A 64 4.13 6.58 5.39
CA GLN A 64 4.25 7.10 4.03
C GLN A 64 3.09 6.65 3.13
N GLY A 65 2.64 5.39 3.28
CA GLY A 65 1.51 4.85 2.53
C GLY A 65 0.18 4.94 3.28
N HIS A 66 0.20 4.63 4.59
CA HIS A 66 -1.02 4.48 5.37
C HIS A 66 -1.78 5.80 5.60
N ILE A 67 -1.07 6.93 5.71
CA ILE A 67 -1.74 8.24 5.83
C ILE A 67 -2.55 8.52 4.56
N ALA A 68 -1.94 8.36 3.38
CA ALA A 68 -2.62 8.58 2.09
C ALA A 68 -3.83 7.64 1.93
N LEU A 69 -3.67 6.35 2.23
CA LEU A 69 -4.76 5.37 2.16
C LEU A 69 -5.94 5.75 3.06
N LYS A 70 -5.67 6.17 4.31
CA LYS A 70 -6.72 6.56 5.25
C LYS A 70 -7.48 7.81 4.79
N LEU A 71 -6.77 8.79 4.23
CA LEU A 71 -7.39 10.00 3.67
C LEU A 71 -8.28 9.69 2.47
N LEU A 72 -7.91 8.71 1.63
CA LEU A 72 -8.68 8.34 0.45
C LEU A 72 -9.90 7.46 0.75
N GLY A 73 -9.88 6.66 1.82
CA GLY A 73 -11.01 5.77 2.11
C GLY A 73 -10.80 4.80 3.26
N MET A 74 -10.56 5.31 4.47
CA MET A 74 -10.32 4.48 5.68
C MET A 74 -11.35 3.36 5.89
N HIS A 75 -12.65 3.64 5.73
CA HIS A 75 -13.73 2.69 6.03
C HIS A 75 -13.85 1.51 5.05
N ARG A 76 -13.25 1.63 3.86
CA ARG A 76 -13.27 0.57 2.84
C ARG A 76 -11.91 -0.07 2.62
N ALA A 77 -10.88 0.39 3.32
CA ALA A 77 -9.56 -0.19 3.23
C ALA A 77 -9.54 -1.61 3.81
N VAL A 78 -8.86 -2.52 3.11
CA VAL A 78 -8.65 -3.92 3.50
C VAL A 78 -7.16 -4.17 3.58
N ASN A 79 -6.71 -4.77 4.69
CA ASN A 79 -5.34 -5.26 4.83
C ASN A 79 -5.25 -6.68 4.25
N ILE A 80 -4.36 -6.88 3.28
CA ILE A 80 -4.11 -8.18 2.64
C ILE A 80 -2.67 -8.57 2.94
N THR A 81 -2.44 -9.81 3.40
CA THR A 81 -1.09 -10.32 3.63
C THR A 81 -0.64 -11.18 2.45
N LEU A 82 0.32 -10.67 1.69
CA LEU A 82 0.92 -11.36 0.54
C LEU A 82 2.04 -12.31 0.97
N GLY A 83 2.24 -13.38 0.22
CA GLY A 83 3.33 -14.35 0.43
C GLY A 83 3.01 -15.52 1.38
N LEU A 84 1.80 -15.58 1.95
CA LEU A 84 1.35 -16.73 2.73
C LEU A 84 0.82 -17.86 1.84
N PRO A 85 0.86 -19.13 2.31
CA PRO A 85 0.25 -20.26 1.59
C PRO A 85 -1.28 -20.30 1.70
N ILE A 86 -1.89 -19.28 2.33
CA ILE A 86 -3.33 -19.15 2.54
C ILE A 86 -3.78 -17.72 2.23
N VAL A 87 -5.04 -17.54 1.85
CA VAL A 87 -5.65 -16.22 1.71
C VAL A 87 -5.88 -15.65 3.11
N ARG A 88 -5.31 -14.47 3.38
CA ARG A 88 -5.52 -13.73 4.62
C ARG A 88 -5.83 -12.27 4.34
N THR A 89 -7.03 -11.85 4.74
CA THR A 89 -7.46 -10.45 4.79
C THR A 89 -7.76 -10.04 6.23
N SER A 90 -7.82 -8.73 6.49
CA SER A 90 -8.15 -8.15 7.78
C SER A 90 -8.73 -6.75 7.61
N VAL A 91 -9.50 -6.31 8.61
CA VAL A 91 -9.93 -4.91 8.74
C VAL A 91 -8.73 -3.97 8.86
N ALA A 92 -8.94 -2.71 8.47
CA ALA A 92 -7.94 -1.65 8.53
C ALA A 92 -8.05 -0.74 9.77
N HIS A 93 -8.99 -1.03 10.68
CA HIS A 93 -9.19 -0.30 11.94
C HIS A 93 -8.65 -1.07 13.15
N GLY A 94 -8.55 -0.37 14.28
CA GLY A 94 -8.18 -0.95 15.58
C GLY A 94 -9.36 -1.61 16.30
N THR A 95 -9.18 -1.90 17.59
CA THR A 95 -10.15 -2.62 18.42
C THR A 95 -11.37 -1.79 18.83
N ALA A 96 -11.27 -0.46 18.82
CA ALA A 96 -12.34 0.48 19.19
C ALA A 96 -13.03 0.12 20.53
N PHE A 97 -12.22 -0.07 21.59
CA PHE A 97 -12.70 -0.51 22.91
C PHE A 97 -13.72 0.45 23.54
N ASP A 98 -13.61 1.73 23.24
CA ASP A 98 -14.47 2.81 23.71
C ASP A 98 -15.92 2.69 23.23
N ILE A 99 -16.19 1.96 22.14
CA ILE A 99 -17.54 1.72 21.60
C ILE A 99 -17.98 0.25 21.69
N ALA A 100 -17.18 -0.60 22.33
CA ALA A 100 -17.47 -2.02 22.41
C ALA A 100 -18.77 -2.26 23.21
N TRP A 101 -19.60 -3.21 22.76
CA TRP A 101 -20.95 -3.50 23.28
C TRP A 101 -21.98 -2.36 23.18
N GLN A 102 -21.68 -1.25 22.48
CA GLN A 102 -22.61 -0.12 22.35
C GLN A 102 -23.46 -0.17 21.07
N ARG A 103 -23.24 -1.17 20.20
CA ARG A 103 -23.89 -1.29 18.87
C ARG A 103 -23.65 -0.06 17.96
N GLN A 104 -22.50 0.61 18.12
CA GLN A 104 -22.12 1.80 17.35
C GLN A 104 -21.03 1.52 16.30
N CYS A 105 -20.53 0.28 16.21
CA CYS A 105 -19.47 -0.07 15.28
C CYS A 105 -19.92 0.04 13.81
N GLU A 106 -19.05 0.58 12.97
CA GLU A 106 -19.20 0.53 11.52
C GLU A 106 -18.67 -0.81 11.00
N THR A 107 -19.42 -1.49 10.13
CA THR A 107 -19.11 -2.87 9.71
C THR A 107 -18.51 -2.99 8.30
N GLY A 108 -18.43 -1.88 7.56
CA GLY A 108 -18.00 -1.81 6.18
C GLY A 108 -16.62 -2.42 5.95
N SER A 109 -15.61 -2.07 6.75
CA SER A 109 -14.25 -2.62 6.59
C SER A 109 -14.22 -4.16 6.74
N MET A 110 -15.02 -4.71 7.66
CA MET A 110 -15.13 -6.17 7.83
C MET A 110 -15.81 -6.83 6.64
N ILE A 111 -16.92 -6.25 6.16
CA ILE A 111 -17.64 -6.76 4.98
C ILE A 111 -16.74 -6.73 3.74
N GLU A 112 -16.02 -5.63 3.52
CA GLU A 112 -15.07 -5.52 2.41
C GLU A 112 -13.92 -6.53 2.53
N ALA A 113 -13.39 -6.77 3.75
CA ALA A 113 -12.36 -7.77 3.96
C ALA A 113 -12.83 -9.19 3.58
N LEU A 114 -14.10 -9.52 3.85
CA LEU A 114 -14.71 -10.78 3.45
C LEU A 114 -14.91 -10.87 1.93
N HIS A 115 -15.39 -9.80 1.29
CA HIS A 115 -15.55 -9.73 -0.17
C HIS A 115 -14.22 -9.93 -0.89
N VAL A 116 -13.16 -9.24 -0.44
CA VAL A 116 -11.81 -9.36 -1.01
C VAL A 116 -11.28 -10.78 -0.82
N ALA A 117 -11.44 -11.37 0.37
CA ALA A 117 -11.04 -12.76 0.61
C ALA A 117 -11.73 -13.74 -0.34
N SER A 118 -13.05 -13.59 -0.52
CA SER A 118 -13.83 -14.42 -1.44
C SER A 118 -13.35 -14.31 -2.89
N ARG A 119 -13.07 -13.08 -3.37
CA ARG A 119 -12.52 -12.85 -4.70
C ARG A 119 -11.15 -13.51 -4.88
N LEU A 120 -10.24 -13.32 -3.92
CA LEU A 120 -8.90 -13.90 -3.97
C LEU A 120 -8.92 -15.43 -3.92
N ALA A 121 -9.76 -16.01 -3.06
CA ALA A 121 -9.93 -17.47 -2.98
C ALA A 121 -10.49 -18.06 -4.27
N SER A 122 -11.41 -17.35 -4.94
CA SER A 122 -11.98 -17.77 -6.23
C SER A 122 -10.98 -17.68 -7.38
N SER A 123 -9.99 -16.77 -7.29
CA SER A 123 -8.91 -16.65 -8.28
C SER A 123 -7.74 -17.60 -8.04
N ALA A 124 -7.52 -18.06 -6.80
CA ALA A 124 -6.35 -18.87 -6.42
C ALA A 124 -6.38 -20.33 -6.92
N GLY A 125 -7.46 -20.74 -7.60
CA GLY A 125 -7.67 -22.09 -8.14
C GLY A 125 -7.65 -22.19 -9.67
N LYS A 126 -7.12 -21.19 -10.38
CA LYS A 126 -6.83 -21.25 -11.83
C LYS A 126 -5.34 -21.05 -12.05
#